data_AF-A0A963RMR5-F1
#
_entry.id   AF-A0A963RMR5-F1
#
_cell.length_a   1.000
_cell.length_b   1.000
_cell.length_c   1.000
_cell.angle_alpha   90.00
_cell.angle_beta   90.00
_cell.angle_gamma   90.00
#
_symmetry.space_group_name_H-M   'P 1'
#
loop_
_entity.id
_entity.type
_entity.pdbx_description
1 polymer ?
#
loop_
_entity_poly.entity_id
_entity_poly.type
_entity_poly.pdbx_seq_one_letter_code
_entity_poly.pdbx_strand_id
1 'polypeptide(L)' 'KGSFQTVIADQGDLKGEKVKRVIACSGKVYYDLAKKRQEKGSEDVAILRVEQLYPFPHKAFGAELKKYPNATEIV' A
#
# COMPACT_ATOMS: atom_id res chain seq x y z
N LYS A 1 17.95 -4.41 -13.17
CA LYS A 1 18.59 -5.02 -11.98
C LYS A 1 17.54 -5.07 -10.87
N GLY A 2 17.26 -6.24 -10.29
CA GLY A 2 16.36 -6.36 -9.14
C GLY A 2 17.08 -6.00 -7.83
N SER A 3 16.35 -5.50 -6.84
CA SER A 3 16.82 -5.31 -5.47
C SER A 3 15.69 -5.64 -4.50
N PHE A 4 16.05 -5.99 -3.27
CA PHE A 4 15.06 -6.19 -2.22
C PHE A 4 14.37 -4.86 -1.89
N GLN A 5 13.04 -4.86 -1.95
CA GLN A 5 12.22 -3.69 -1.64
C GLN A 5 11.60 -3.93 -0.26
N THR A 6 11.97 -3.11 0.73
CA THR A 6 11.46 -3.25 2.11
C THR A 6 9.97 -2.96 2.20
N VAL A 7 9.49 -2.03 1.36
CA VAL A 7 8.08 -1.67 1.20
C VAL A 7 7.82 -1.58 -0.31
N ILE A 8 6.75 -2.20 -0.78
CA ILE A 8 6.33 -2.15 -2.19
C ILE A 8 5.05 -1.32 -2.26
N ALA A 9 5.08 -0.32 -3.15
CA ALA A 9 3.96 0.55 -3.44
C ALA A 9 2.76 -0.23 -4.03
N ASP A 10 1.57 0.33 -3.87
CA ASP A 10 0.37 -0.18 -4.51
C ASP A 10 0.56 -0.27 -6.04
N GLN A 11 0.15 -1.39 -6.64
CA GLN A 11 0.29 -1.64 -8.08
C GLN A 11 -0.97 -1.28 -8.88
N GLY A 12 -2.01 -0.73 -8.23
CA GLY A 12 -3.20 -0.23 -8.88
C GLY A 12 -2.99 1.16 -9.47
N ASP A 13 -3.74 1.46 -10.52
CA ASP A 13 -3.81 2.80 -11.09
C ASP A 13 -4.69 3.70 -10.22
N LEU A 14 -4.14 4.16 -9.10
CA LEU A 14 -4.82 5.01 -8.13
C LEU A 14 -4.29 6.44 -8.21
N LYS A 15 -5.21 7.40 -8.25
CA LYS A 15 -4.89 8.81 -8.00
C LYS A 15 -4.71 9.00 -6.50
N GLY A 16 -3.49 9.32 -6.06
CA GLY A 16 -3.17 9.46 -4.63
C GLY A 16 -4.09 10.41 -3.85
N GLU A 17 -4.66 11.41 -4.52
CA GLU A 17 -5.64 12.36 -3.95
C GLU A 17 -7.00 11.73 -3.62
N LYS A 18 -7.40 10.65 -4.29
CA LYS A 18 -8.69 9.98 -4.03
C LYS A 18 -8.61 8.98 -2.88
N VAL A 19 -7.40 8.58 -2.50
CA VAL A 19 -7.18 7.57 -1.48
C VAL A 19 -7.50 8.14 -0.10
N LYS A 20 -8.41 7.46 0.60
CA LYS A 20 -8.83 7.77 1.98
C LYS A 20 -8.30 6.77 3.00
N ARG A 21 -8.07 5.53 2.58
CA ARG A 21 -7.58 4.45 3.44
C ARG A 21 -6.34 3.80 2.85
N VAL A 22 -5.33 3.61 3.70
CA VAL A 22 -4.13 2.85 3.36
C VAL A 22 -4.11 1.56 4.17
N ILE A 23 -3.99 0.41 3.49
CA ILE A 23 -3.87 -0.90 4.12
C ILE A 23 -2.42 -1.36 4.00
N ALA A 24 -1.72 -1.53 5.12
CA ALA A 24 -0.38 -2.09 5.19
C ALA A 24 -0.48 -3.60 5.43
N CYS A 25 -0.03 -4.40 4.48
CA CYS A 25 -0.13 -5.85 4.53
C CYS A 25 1.21 -6.53 4.23
N SER A 26 1.34 -7.82 4.55
CA SER A 26 2.55 -8.60 4.25
C SER A 26 2.20 -9.99 3.72
N GLY A 27 3.01 -10.49 2.78
CA GLY A 27 2.84 -11.81 2.20
C GLY A 27 1.58 -11.97 1.34
N LYS A 28 0.98 -13.16 1.38
CA LYS A 28 -0.06 -13.58 0.41
C LYS A 28 -1.37 -12.80 0.50
N VAL A 29 -1.70 -12.22 1.65
CA VAL A 29 -2.97 -11.51 1.88
C VAL A 29 -3.15 -10.33 0.92
N TYR A 30 -2.05 -9.78 0.41
CA TYR A 30 -2.06 -8.76 -0.64
C TYR A 30 -2.93 -9.17 -1.83
N TYR A 31 -2.82 -10.41 -2.31
CA TYR A 31 -3.53 -10.85 -3.52
C TYR A 31 -5.04 -10.93 -3.28
N ASP A 32 -5.46 -11.37 -2.10
CA ASP A 32 -6.87 -11.42 -1.72
C ASP A 32 -7.46 -10.01 -1.64
N LEU A 33 -6.72 -9.06 -1.03
CA LEU A 33 -7.12 -7.65 -0.94
C LEU A 33 -7.16 -6.97 -2.31
N ALA A 34 -6.14 -7.19 -3.14
CA ALA A 34 -6.06 -6.61 -4.49
C ALA A 34 -7.20 -7.11 -5.37
N LYS A 35 -7.48 -8.43 -5.35
CA LYS A 35 -8.63 -9.01 -6.05
C LYS A 35 -9.93 -8.40 -5.55
N LYS A 36 -10.11 -8.28 -4.23
CA LYS A 36 -11.34 -7.73 -3.66
C LYS A 36 -11.55 -6.26 -4.01
N ARG A 37 -10.48 -5.48 -4.06
CA ARG A 37 -10.52 -4.08 -4.50
C ARG A 37 -10.94 -3.99 -5.97
N GLN A 38 -10.37 -4.82 -6.83
CA GLN A 38 -10.71 -4.85 -8.25
C GLN A 38 -12.18 -5.24 -8.47
N GLU A 39 -12.69 -6.26 -7.75
CA GLU A 39 -14.10 -6.65 -7.77
C GLU A 39 -15.05 -5.51 -7.37
N LYS A 40 -14.62 -4.66 -6.43
CA LYS A 40 -15.40 -3.52 -5.94
C LYS A 40 -15.25 -2.25 -6.78
N GLY A 41 -14.25 -2.17 -7.66
CA GLY A 41 -13.91 -0.95 -8.39
C GLY A 41 -13.51 0.22 -7.46
N SER A 42 -12.99 -0.09 -6.26
CA SER A 42 -12.66 0.93 -5.26
C SER A 42 -11.37 1.66 -5.62
N GLU A 43 -11.45 2.98 -5.83
CA GLU A 43 -10.31 3.88 -6.06
C GLU A 43 -9.85 4.63 -4.79
N ASP A 44 -10.52 4.42 -3.66
CA ASP A 44 -10.31 5.12 -2.40
C ASP A 44 -9.40 4.37 -1.42
N VAL A 45 -8.94 3.16 -1.78
CA VAL A 45 -8.12 2.28 -0.92
C VAL A 45 -6.81 1.91 -1.60
N ALA A 46 -5.70 2.32 -0.99
CA ALA A 46 -4.35 1.89 -1.36
C ALA A 46 -3.91 0.70 -0.49
N ILE A 47 -3.21 -0.25 -1.09
CA ILE A 47 -2.68 -1.45 -0.44
C ILE A 47 -1.16 -1.40 -0.55
N LEU A 48 -0.49 -1.12 0.57
CA LEU A 48 0.96 -1.15 0.70
C LEU A 48 1.42 -2.52 1.18
N ARG A 49 2.49 -3.04 0.58
CA ARG A 49 3.12 -4.28 1.03
C ARG A 49 4.36 -3.97 1.84
N VAL A 50 4.41 -4.46 3.07
CA VAL A 50 5.57 -4.38 3.95
C VAL A 50 6.27 -5.74 3.94
N GLU A 51 7.36 -5.84 3.18
CA GLU A 51 8.12 -7.09 3.03
C GLU A 51 9.11 -7.29 4.17
N GLN A 52 9.59 -6.21 4.78
CA GLN A 52 10.46 -6.25 5.95
C GLN A 52 9.71 -5.76 7.18
N LEU A 53 9.35 -6.68 8.08
CA LEU A 53 8.69 -6.33 9.35
C LEU A 53 9.70 -5.88 10.41
N TYR A 54 10.94 -6.41 10.38
CA TYR A 54 12.00 -6.03 11.31
C TYR A 54 13.39 -6.02 10.66
N PRO A 55 14.24 -5.02 10.95
CA PRO A 55 13.90 -3.75 11.60
C PRO A 55 12.89 -2.97 10.74
N PHE A 56 11.94 -2.29 11.38
CA PHE A 56 10.82 -1.69 10.64
C PHE A 56 11.31 -0.56 9.69
N PRO A 57 10.92 -0.57 8.40
CA PRO A 57 11.45 0.34 7.40
C PRO A 57 10.74 1.71 7.44
N HIS A 58 10.89 2.46 8.53
CA HIS A 58 10.23 3.75 8.76
C HIS A 58 10.37 4.74 7.60
N LYS A 59 11.58 4.85 7.01
CA LYS A 59 11.87 5.77 5.91
C LYS A 59 11.10 5.42 4.63
N ALA A 60 11.13 4.14 4.24
CA ALA A 60 10.45 3.68 3.03
C ALA A 60 8.93 3.73 3.21
N PHE A 61 8.42 3.29 4.36
CA PHE A 61 6.99 3.33 4.67
C PHE A 61 6.46 4.77 4.69
N GLY A 62 7.16 5.69 5.35
CA GLY A 62 6.79 7.10 5.38
C GLY A 62 6.85 7.78 4.00
N ALA A 63 7.79 7.40 3.13
CA ALA A 63 7.86 7.91 1.77
C ALA A 63 6.66 7.47 0.93
N GLU A 64 6.19 6.24 1.10
CA GLU A 64 4.98 5.74 0.44
C GLU A 64 3.71 6.42 0.97
N LEU A 65 3.58 6.60 2.29
CA LEU A 65 2.43 7.28 2.88
C LEU A 65 2.26 8.73 2.39
N LYS A 66 3.37 9.44 2.13
CA LYS A 66 3.32 10.81 1.60
C LYS A 66 2.64 10.93 0.22
N LYS A 67 2.52 9.84 -0.52
CA LYS A 67 1.81 9.82 -1.82
C LYS A 67 0.29 9.91 -1.66
N TYR A 68 -0.23 9.71 -0.45
CA TYR A 68 -1.65 9.69 -0.13
C TYR A 68 -2.00 10.80 0.88
N PRO A 69 -2.00 12.08 0.49
CA PRO A 69 -2.18 13.20 1.41
C PRO A 69 -3.57 13.24 2.06
N ASN A 70 -4.58 12.67 1.41
CA ASN A 70 -5.97 12.65 1.87
C ASN A 70 -6.33 11.38 2.65
N ALA A 71 -5.34 10.52 2.94
CA ALA A 71 -5.56 9.33 3.73
C ALA A 71 -5.87 9.69 5.19
N THR A 72 -7.03 9.26 5.68
CA THR A 72 -7.49 9.49 7.06
C THR A 72 -7.25 8.29 7.96
N GLU A 73 -7.08 7.10 7.38
CA GLU A 73 -7.01 5.84 8.10
C GLU A 73 -5.88 4.97 7.55
N ILE A 74 -5.11 4.37 8.46
CA ILE A 74 -4.04 3.41 8.16
C ILE A 74 -4.37 2.12 8.94
N VAL A 75 -4.48 1.00 8.23
CA VAL A 75 -4.83 -0.33 8.76
C VAL A 75 -3.68 -1.30 8.54
#